data_AF-A0AB39LZI5-F1
#
_entry.id   AF-A0AB39LZI5-F1
#
_cell.length_a   1.000
_cell.length_b   1.000
_cell.length_c   1.000
_cell.angle_alpha   90.00
_cell.angle_beta   90.00
_cell.angle_gamma   90.00
#
_symmetry.space_group_name_H-M   'P 1'
#
loop_
_entity.id
_entity.type
_entity.pdbx_description
1 polymer ?
#
loop_
_entity_poly.entity_id
_entity_poly.type
_entity_poly.pdbx_seq_one_letter_code
_entity_poly.pdbx_strand_id
1 'polypeptide(L)' 'MSDSLPGQPGPTLNRIYEELEPDVRETVVLRLLDAASSAERLALILSRHGHAVSASTIRTYRRSLREGF' A
#
# COMPACT_ATOMS: atom_id res chain seq x y z
N MET A 1 -7.91 13.43 9.44
CA MET A 1 -6.73 13.50 8.56
C MET A 1 -6.97 12.48 7.47
N SER A 2 -6.75 12.86 6.21
CA SER A 2 -7.30 12.24 4.99
C SER A 2 -7.40 10.71 5.04
N ASP A 3 -8.62 10.21 4.85
CA ASP A 3 -9.04 8.80 4.94
C ASP A 3 -8.55 7.96 3.74
N SER A 4 -7.42 8.32 3.14
CA SER A 4 -6.99 7.79 1.84
C SER A 4 -5.47 7.74 1.71
N LEU A 5 -5.00 6.77 0.93
CA LEU A 5 -3.59 6.63 0.57
C LEU A 5 -3.09 7.89 -0.18
N PRO A 6 -1.86 8.38 0.12
CA PRO A 6 -1.33 9.58 -0.52
C PRO A 6 -1.10 9.40 -2.03
N GLY A 7 -1.07 10.50 -2.78
CA GLY A 7 -0.80 10.50 -4.22
C GLY A 7 -1.95 9.92 -5.06
N GLN A 8 -1.62 9.12 -6.08
CA GLN A 8 -2.59 8.43 -6.94
C GLN A 8 -2.47 6.91 -6.76
N PRO A 9 -3.01 6.36 -5.66
CA PRO A 9 -3.13 4.92 -5.48
C PRO A 9 -4.04 4.32 -6.55
N GLY A 10 -3.64 3.18 -7.11
CA GLY A 10 -4.49 2.42 -8.02
C GLY A 10 -5.73 1.85 -7.31
N PRO A 11 -6.80 1.50 -8.04
CA PRO A 11 -8.07 1.06 -7.48
C PRO A 11 -7.93 -0.15 -6.55
N THR A 12 -7.00 -1.06 -6.84
CA THR A 12 -6.70 -2.21 -5.98
C THR A 12 -6.18 -1.81 -4.61
N LEU A 13 -5.28 -0.83 -4.54
CA LEU A 13 -4.71 -0.37 -3.27
C LEU A 13 -5.71 0.41 -2.44
N ASN A 14 -6.56 1.22 -3.09
CA ASN A 14 -7.65 1.93 -2.41
C ASN A 14 -8.63 0.95 -1.76
N ARG A 15 -9.10 -0.04 -2.53
CA ARG A 15 -10.02 -1.06 -2.00
C ARG A 15 -9.41 -1.79 -0.81
N ILE A 16 -8.15 -2.21 -0.91
CA ILE A 16 -7.46 -2.87 0.21
C ILE A 16 -7.39 -1.94 1.41
N TYR A 17 -7.00 -0.67 1.22
CA TYR A 17 -6.92 0.29 2.30
C TYR A 17 -8.26 0.52 3.01
N GLU A 18 -9.36 0.57 2.26
CA GLU A 18 -10.72 0.69 2.80
C GLU A 18 -11.16 -0.54 3.59
N GLU A 19 -10.77 -1.74 3.15
CA GLU A 19 -11.08 -3.01 3.84
C GLU A 19 -10.25 -3.22 5.12
N LEU A 20 -9.09 -2.56 5.24
CA LEU A 20 -8.22 -2.68 6.43
C LEU A 20 -8.83 -2.01 7.66
N GLU A 21 -8.64 -2.64 8.81
CA GLU A 21 -8.95 -2.02 10.11
C GLU A 21 -8.08 -0.78 10.36
N PRO A 22 -8.59 0.24 11.10
CA PRO A 22 -7.87 1.50 11.33
C PRO A 22 -6.44 1.32 11.85
N ASP A 23 -6.24 0.41 12.81
CA ASP A 23 -4.93 0.16 13.41
C ASP A 23 -3.93 -0.49 12.42
N VAL A 24 -4.46 -1.28 11.48
CA VAL A 24 -3.66 -1.94 10.44
C VAL A 24 -3.32 -0.97 9.32
N ARG A 25 -4.23 -0.03 9.00
CA ARG A 25 -4.02 1.00 7.96
C ARG A 25 -2.74 1.78 8.20
N GLU A 26 -2.54 2.30 9.42
CA GLU A 26 -1.35 3.08 9.74
C GLU A 26 -0.06 2.29 9.49
N THR A 27 -0.02 1.04 9.97
CA THR A 27 1.12 0.15 9.75
C THR A 27 1.37 -0.10 8.26
N VAL A 28 0.31 -0.35 7.48
CA VAL A 28 0.41 -0.58 6.04
C VAL A 28 0.90 0.67 5.30
N VAL A 29 0.42 1.86 5.66
CA VAL A 29 0.90 3.13 5.09
C VAL A 29 2.39 3.32 5.35
N LEU A 30 2.84 3.14 6.59
CA LEU A 30 4.26 3.24 6.93
C LEU A 30 5.12 2.28 6.08
N ARG A 31 4.65 1.04 5.87
CA ARG A 31 5.35 0.06 5.02
C ARG A 31 5.24 0.37 3.53
N LEU A 32 4.14 0.94 3.06
CA LEU A 32 4.01 1.37 1.67
C LEU A 32 5.00 2.50 1.35
N LEU A 33 5.17 3.44 2.28
CA LEU A 33 6.05 4.60 2.13
C LEU A 33 7.53 4.31 2.43
N ASP A 34 7.82 3.25 3.20
CA ASP A 34 9.18 2.82 3.47
C ASP A 34 9.84 2.21 2.22
N ALA A 35 10.69 3.01 1.57
CA ALA A 35 11.45 2.62 0.38
C ALA A 35 12.44 1.47 0.64
N ALA A 36 12.89 1.26 1.88
CA ALA A 36 13.78 0.16 2.26
C ALA A 36 13.02 -1.16 2.46
N SER A 37 11.71 -1.12 2.63
CA SER A 37 10.91 -2.34 2.82
C SER A 37 10.66 -3.08 1.50
N SER A 38 10.74 -4.41 1.53
CA SER A 38 10.46 -5.26 0.35
C SER A 38 8.98 -5.23 -0.02
N ALA A 39 8.69 -4.94 -1.30
CA ALA A 39 7.35 -4.97 -1.85
C ALA A 39 6.76 -6.38 -1.87
N GLU A 40 7.61 -7.39 -2.10
CA GLU A 40 7.25 -8.81 -2.08
C GLU A 40 6.82 -9.25 -0.69
N ARG A 41 7.58 -8.85 0.34
CA ARG A 41 7.23 -9.13 1.73
C ARG A 41 5.89 -8.49 2.10
N LEU A 42 5.66 -7.23 1.71
CA LEU A 42 4.40 -6.54 1.99
C LEU A 42 3.22 -7.19 1.26
N ALA A 43 3.39 -7.53 -0.02
CA ALA A 43 2.39 -8.27 -0.80
C ALA A 43 2.03 -9.62 -0.15
N LEU A 44 3.05 -10.36 0.32
CA LEU A 44 2.84 -11.64 1.00
C LEU A 44 2.07 -11.48 2.31
N ILE A 45 2.40 -10.47 3.12
CA ILE A 45 1.69 -10.18 4.38
C ILE A 45 0.23 -9.85 4.07
N LEU A 46 -0.03 -8.90 3.17
CA LEU A 46 -1.39 -8.52 2.78
C LEU A 46 -2.17 -9.72 2.26
N SER A 47 -1.56 -10.56 1.42
CA SER A 47 -2.17 -11.78 0.90
C SER A 47 -2.52 -12.78 2.01
N ARG A 48 -1.68 -12.94 3.04
CA ARG A 48 -1.97 -13.82 4.20
C ARG A 48 -3.17 -13.33 5.01
N HIS A 49 -3.45 -12.03 4.98
CA HIS A 49 -4.60 -11.41 5.61
C HIS A 49 -5.82 -11.28 4.67
N GLY A 50 -5.79 -11.91 3.49
CA GLY A 50 -6.93 -11.92 2.55
C GLY A 50 -6.92 -10.78 1.52
N HIS A 51 -5.94 -9.88 1.56
CA HIS A 51 -5.83 -8.76 0.63
C HIS A 51 -4.79 -9.06 -0.47
N ALA A 52 -5.26 -9.60 -1.59
CA ALA A 52 -4.39 -9.92 -2.72
C ALA A 52 -3.90 -8.65 -3.44
N VAL A 53 -2.58 -8.43 -3.43
CA VAL A 53 -1.90 -7.39 -4.20
C VAL A 53 -0.55 -7.89 -4.69
N SER A 54 -0.13 -7.46 -5.87
CA SER A 54 1.18 -7.83 -6.41
C SER A 54 2.28 -6.89 -5.90
N ALA A 55 3.50 -7.41 -5.77
CA ALA A 55 4.68 -6.58 -5.50
C ALA A 55 4.87 -5.49 -6.57
N SER A 56 4.54 -5.78 -7.83
CA SER A 56 4.60 -4.82 -8.92
C SER A 56 3.64 -3.65 -8.70
N THR A 57 2.41 -3.91 -8.25
CA THR A 57 1.43 -2.86 -7.89
C THR A 57 1.99 -1.93 -6.81
N ILE A 58 2.61 -2.49 -5.77
CA ILE A 58 3.25 -1.70 -4.70
C ILE A 58 4.41 -0.86 -5.25
N ARG A 59 5.27 -1.44 -6.10
CA ARG A 59 6.39 -0.71 -6.71
C ARG A 59 5.91 0.43 -7.61
N THR A 60 4.88 0.19 -8.43
CA THR A 60 4.27 1.22 -9.28
C THR A 60 3.71 2.36 -8.45
N TYR A 61 3.01 2.06 -7.36
CA TYR A 61 2.51 3.09 -6.46
C TYR A 61 3.65 3.88 -5.78
N ARG A 62 4.69 3.21 -5.28
CA ARG A 62 5.89 3.87 -4.75
C ARG A 62 6.62 4.71 -5.80
N ARG A 63 6.53 4.34 -7.07
CA ARG A 63 7.09 5.11 -8.17
C ARG A 63 6.26 6.35 -8.45
N SER A 64 4.93 6.24 -8.54
CA SER A 64 4.06 7.41 -8.74
C SER A 64 4.18 8.42 -7.60
N LEU A 65 4.36 7.94 -6.37
CA LEU A 65 4.68 8.79 -5.21
C LEU A 65 6.02 9.50 -5.29
N ARG A 66 6.98 9.06 -6.11
CA ARG A 66 8.27 9.75 -6.30
C ARG A 66 8.26 10.68 -7.50
N GLU A 67 7.45 10.37 -8.51
CA GLU A 67 7.32 11.17 -9.73
C GLU A 67 6.31 12.32 -9.58
N GLY A 68 5.41 12.25 -8.60
CA GLY A 68 4.37 13.24 -8.35
C GLY A 68 4.72 14.35 -7.34
N PHE A 69 5.99 14.49 -6.93
CA PHE A 69 6.48 15.57 -6.06
C PHE A 69 7.54 16.42 -6.77
#